data_AF-A0A381WBK7-F1
#
_entry.id   AF-A0A381WBK7-F1
#
_cell.length_a   1.000
_cell.length_b   1.000
_cell.length_c   1.000
_cell.angle_alpha   90.00
_cell.angle_beta   90.00
_cell.angle_gamma   90.00
#
_symmetry.space_group_name_H-M   'P 1'
#
loop_
_entity.id
_entity.type
_entity.pdbx_description
1 polymer ?
#
loop_
_entity_poly.entity_id
_entity_poly.type
_entity_poly.pdbx_seq_one_letter_code
_entity_poly.pdbx_strand_id
1 'polypeptide(L)'
;MMITKIKLFIMYKIVITTLLSLFFSLSAFGMKVFDMEEIRDPSTLQIKVLQDWHKVQGPIATRQKLVTINVGDLWPGQEYRVPVRMVVPTNRKAKGFHLTGGSSPSRLQRDARPNPTERKLLEGGVGLVITVVQEPGSYGQREMANASENKFAESLNPRFTGDPDSTLQYLWCIEDSW
;
A
#
# COMPACT_ATOMS: atom_id res chain seq x y z
N MET A 1 3.71 65.58 -15.27
CA MET A 1 4.02 64.36 -16.07
C MET A 1 4.81 63.30 -15.29
N MET A 2 5.58 63.64 -14.25
CA MET A 2 6.42 62.69 -13.49
C MET A 2 5.65 61.83 -12.47
N ILE A 3 4.64 62.42 -11.80
CA ILE A 3 3.84 61.75 -10.74
C ILE A 3 2.99 60.60 -11.31
N THR A 4 2.50 60.72 -12.54
CA THR A 4 1.65 59.73 -13.20
C THR A 4 2.42 58.45 -13.57
N LYS A 5 3.69 58.59 -13.99
CA LYS A 5 4.56 57.44 -14.29
C LYS A 5 4.95 56.65 -13.04
N ILE A 6 5.15 57.33 -11.90
CA ILE A 6 5.47 56.70 -10.61
C ILE A 6 4.28 55.87 -10.10
N LYS A 7 3.05 56.40 -10.19
CA LYS A 7 1.84 55.65 -9.82
C LYS A 7 1.62 54.41 -10.69
N LEU A 8 1.86 54.52 -12.00
CA LEU A 8 1.74 53.39 -12.93
C LEU A 8 2.78 52.29 -12.65
N PHE A 9 4.01 52.67 -12.31
CA PHE A 9 5.09 51.74 -11.98
C PHE A 9 4.85 51.01 -10.64
N ILE A 10 4.35 51.73 -9.63
CA ILE A 10 3.97 51.14 -8.34
C ILE A 10 2.79 50.17 -8.51
N MET A 11 1.78 50.55 -9.28
CA MET A 11 0.60 49.72 -9.53
C MET A 11 0.97 48.42 -10.27
N TYR A 12 1.84 48.50 -11.28
CA TYR A 12 2.31 47.33 -12.03
C TYR A 12 3.15 46.38 -11.15
N LYS A 13 4.01 46.92 -10.26
CA LYS A 13 4.75 46.12 -9.29
C LYS A 13 3.84 45.38 -8.33
N ILE A 14 2.82 46.06 -7.78
CA ILE A 14 1.87 45.46 -6.84
C ILE A 14 1.09 44.32 -7.52
N VAL A 15 0.59 44.54 -8.73
CA VAL A 15 -0.15 43.54 -9.52
C VAL A 15 0.72 42.33 -9.86
N ILE A 16 1.99 42.52 -10.23
CA ILE A 16 2.90 41.39 -10.49
C ILE A 16 3.21 40.62 -9.22
N THR A 17 3.47 41.29 -8.10
CA THR A 17 3.74 40.59 -6.83
C THR A 17 2.53 39.81 -6.34
N THR A 18 1.30 40.33 -6.49
CA THR A 18 0.10 39.58 -6.13
C THR A 18 -0.14 38.41 -7.08
N LEU A 19 0.02 38.58 -8.40
CA LEU A 19 -0.12 37.48 -9.37
C LEU A 19 0.94 36.38 -9.15
N LEU A 20 2.18 36.76 -8.84
CA LEU A 20 3.29 35.82 -8.59
C LEU A 20 3.10 35.06 -7.25
N SER A 21 2.59 35.73 -6.21
CA SER A 21 2.25 35.08 -4.94
C SER A 21 1.06 34.10 -5.05
N LEU A 22 0.09 34.40 -5.93
CA LEU A 22 -1.03 33.52 -6.22
C LEU A 22 -0.59 32.27 -7.01
N PHE A 23 0.37 32.44 -7.93
CA PHE A 23 0.96 31.33 -8.70
C PHE A 23 1.81 30.39 -7.85
N PHE A 24 2.57 30.89 -6.87
CA PHE A 24 3.37 30.04 -5.97
C PHE A 24 2.53 29.28 -4.92
N SER A 25 1.33 29.77 -4.61
CA SER A 25 0.44 29.13 -3.64
C SER A 25 -0.31 27.92 -4.21
N LEU A 26 -0.35 27.73 -5.53
CA LEU A 26 -1.03 26.61 -6.19
C LEU A 26 -0.18 25.33 -6.27
N SER A 27 1.11 25.37 -5.96
CA SER A 27 2.06 24.28 -6.25
C SER A 27 2.20 23.20 -5.17
N ALA A 28 1.35 23.15 -4.13
CA ALA A 28 1.60 22.26 -3.00
C ALA A 28 0.38 21.47 -2.47
N PHE A 29 -0.67 21.26 -3.28
CA PHE A 29 -1.74 20.32 -2.93
C PHE A 29 -1.38 18.87 -3.32
N GLY A 30 -0.20 18.42 -2.91
CA GLY A 30 0.14 17.00 -2.86
C GLY A 30 -0.18 16.50 -1.46
N MET A 31 -1.40 16.07 -1.19
CA MET A 31 -1.68 15.39 0.08
C MET A 31 -0.79 14.14 0.16
N LYS A 32 0.14 14.11 1.13
CA LYS A 32 0.94 12.92 1.43
C LYS A 32 0.02 11.88 2.07
N VAL A 33 -0.67 11.10 1.22
CA VAL A 33 -1.68 10.13 1.64
C VAL A 33 -1.06 9.03 2.50
N PHE A 34 0.16 8.61 2.17
CA PHE A 34 0.92 7.57 2.84
C PHE A 34 2.36 8.04 3.11
N ASP A 35 2.95 7.62 4.24
CA ASP A 35 4.37 7.89 4.50
C ASP A 35 5.26 6.85 3.83
N MET A 36 5.74 7.18 2.63
CA MET A 36 6.56 6.27 1.82
C MET A 36 7.88 5.86 2.48
N GLU A 37 8.40 6.65 3.41
CA GLU A 37 9.63 6.31 4.14
C GLU A 37 9.34 5.32 5.26
N GLU A 38 8.25 5.56 6.00
CA GLU A 38 7.78 4.65 7.05
C GLU A 38 7.47 3.27 6.48
N ILE A 39 6.79 3.21 5.33
CA ILE A 39 6.38 1.95 4.69
C ILE A 39 7.56 1.10 4.26
N ARG A 40 8.67 1.74 3.87
CA ARG A 40 9.92 1.07 3.47
C ARG A 40 10.73 0.58 4.65
N ASP A 41 10.47 1.10 5.85
CA ASP A 41 11.10 0.61 7.06
C ASP A 41 10.35 -0.62 7.58
N PRO A 42 10.92 -1.83 7.48
CA PRO A 42 10.23 -3.05 7.92
C PRO A 42 9.94 -3.08 9.43
N SER A 43 10.62 -2.24 10.23
CA SER A 43 10.38 -2.14 11.66
C SER A 43 9.07 -1.42 12.02
N THR A 44 8.47 -0.70 11.07
CA THR A 44 7.23 0.07 11.27
C THR A 44 5.97 -0.72 10.92
N LEU A 45 6.10 -1.82 10.18
CA LEU A 45 4.98 -2.61 9.63
C LEU A 45 4.12 -3.37 10.67
N GLN A 46 4.39 -3.19 11.97
CA GLN A 46 3.66 -3.72 13.14
C GLN A 46 2.97 -5.07 12.88
N ILE A 47 3.79 -6.11 12.79
CA ILE A 47 3.38 -7.41 12.27
C ILE A 47 2.64 -8.22 13.34
N LYS A 48 1.45 -8.70 13.01
CA LYS A 48 0.70 -9.66 13.83
C LYS A 48 0.71 -11.03 13.18
N VAL A 49 1.21 -12.03 13.91
CA VAL A 49 1.22 -13.42 13.44
C VAL A 49 -0.17 -14.03 13.61
N LEU A 50 -0.76 -14.50 12.52
CA LEU A 50 -2.03 -15.24 12.54
C LEU A 50 -1.81 -16.75 12.56
N GLN A 51 -0.83 -17.22 11.78
CA GLN A 51 -0.36 -18.60 11.79
C GLN A 51 1.15 -18.57 11.64
N ASP A 52 1.87 -19.12 12.61
CA ASP A 52 3.33 -19.15 12.54
C ASP A 52 3.82 -20.22 11.54
N TRP A 53 5.13 -20.24 11.31
CA TRP A 53 5.77 -21.17 10.39
C TRP A 53 5.40 -22.62 10.68
N HIS A 54 4.72 -23.25 9.74
CA HIS A 54 4.38 -24.67 9.78
C HIS A 54 4.69 -25.32 8.44
N LYS A 55 4.93 -26.63 8.46
CA LYS A 55 5.21 -27.40 7.25
C LYS A 55 3.91 -27.82 6.58
N VAL A 56 3.84 -27.65 5.27
CA VAL A 56 2.72 -28.09 4.42
C VAL A 56 3.26 -29.07 3.40
N GLN A 57 2.66 -30.26 3.39
CA GLN A 57 3.02 -31.33 2.46
C GLN A 57 2.33 -31.14 1.10
N GLY A 58 2.99 -31.59 0.04
CA GLY A 58 2.49 -31.50 -1.33
C GLY A 58 3.55 -31.97 -2.32
N PRO A 59 3.34 -31.74 -3.63
CA PRO A 59 4.34 -32.05 -4.65
C PRO A 59 5.71 -31.42 -4.37
N ILE A 60 5.70 -30.26 -3.71
CA ILE A 60 6.88 -29.64 -3.10
C ILE A 60 6.52 -29.35 -1.65
N ALA A 61 7.33 -29.84 -0.71
CA ALA A 61 7.17 -29.53 0.70
C ALA A 61 7.54 -28.06 0.96
N THR A 62 6.64 -27.33 1.62
CA THR A 62 6.81 -25.90 1.93
C THR A 62 6.72 -25.63 3.43
N ARG A 63 7.30 -24.52 3.86
CA ARG A 63 6.99 -23.85 5.13
C ARG A 63 6.11 -22.66 4.82
N GLN A 64 5.04 -22.48 5.57
CA GLN A 64 4.09 -21.41 5.35
C GLN A 64 3.84 -20.63 6.63
N LYS A 65 3.62 -19.33 6.49
CA LYS A 65 3.28 -18.41 7.58
C LYS A 65 2.25 -17.41 7.09
N LEU A 66 1.32 -17.06 7.96
CA LEU A 66 0.32 -16.02 7.71
C LEU A 66 0.45 -14.94 8.75
N VAL A 67 0.60 -13.71 8.29
CA VAL A 67 0.65 -12.52 9.13
C VAL A 67 -0.36 -11.50 8.64
N THR A 68 -0.65 -10.50 9.47
CA THR A 68 -1.19 -9.23 9.03
C THR A 68 -0.20 -8.13 9.35
N ILE A 69 0.03 -7.26 8.38
CA ILE A 69 0.90 -6.09 8.52
C ILE A 69 0.02 -4.85 8.65
N ASN A 70 0.41 -3.93 9.54
CA ASN A 70 -0.20 -2.60 9.57
C ASN A 70 0.42 -1.78 8.44
N VAL A 71 -0.44 -1.24 7.58
CA VAL A 71 -0.06 -0.44 6.42
C VAL A 71 -0.49 1.01 6.61
N GLY A 72 -0.67 1.44 7.86
CA GLY A 72 -1.14 2.77 8.24
C GLY A 72 -2.59 2.77 8.69
N ASP A 73 -3.14 3.95 8.92
CA ASP A 73 -4.50 4.12 9.43
C ASP A 73 -5.50 4.32 8.28
N LEU A 74 -6.52 3.46 8.21
CA LEU A 74 -7.66 3.65 7.28
C LEU A 74 -8.47 4.88 7.71
N TRP A 75 -8.65 5.02 9.03
CA TRP A 75 -9.24 6.18 9.70
C TRP A 75 -8.35 6.54 10.89
N PRO A 76 -8.38 7.79 11.40
CA PRO A 76 -7.63 8.14 12.61
C PRO A 76 -7.92 7.16 13.75
N GLY A 77 -6.92 6.37 14.16
CA GLY A 77 -7.05 5.35 15.21
C GLY A 77 -7.66 4.01 14.77
N GLN A 78 -7.94 3.82 13.48
CA GLN A 78 -8.32 2.52 12.90
C GLN A 78 -7.24 2.03 11.96
N GLU A 79 -6.44 1.08 12.44
CA GLU A 79 -5.39 0.43 11.66
C GLU A 79 -5.96 -0.22 10.40
N TYR A 80 -5.30 0.02 9.27
CA TYR A 80 -5.48 -0.72 8.04
C TYR A 80 -4.51 -1.89 8.04
N ARG A 81 -5.02 -3.12 8.10
CA ARG A 81 -4.20 -4.32 8.13
C ARG A 81 -4.39 -5.18 6.89
N VAL A 82 -3.28 -5.52 6.24
CA VAL A 82 -3.26 -6.36 5.04
C VAL A 82 -2.78 -7.77 5.42
N PRO A 83 -3.54 -8.84 5.10
CA PRO A 83 -3.09 -10.21 5.31
C PRO A 83 -2.07 -10.63 4.25
N VAL A 84 -1.03 -11.32 4.69
CA VAL A 84 0.09 -11.76 3.86
C VAL A 84 0.42 -13.21 4.18
N ARG A 85 0.31 -14.08 3.18
CA ARG A 85 0.79 -15.46 3.27
C ARG A 85 2.14 -15.60 2.59
N MET A 86 3.11 -16.07 3.37
CA MET A 86 4.43 -16.42 2.89
C MET A 86 4.52 -17.93 2.69
N VAL A 87 5.10 -18.36 1.56
CA VAL A 87 5.31 -19.76 1.22
C VAL A 87 6.75 -19.92 0.74
N VAL A 88 7.53 -20.73 1.44
CA VAL A 88 8.95 -20.97 1.10
C VAL A 88 9.24 -22.47 1.05
N PRO A 89 10.26 -22.91 0.30
CA PRO A 89 10.67 -24.32 0.32
C PRO A 89 11.09 -24.77 1.74
N THR A 90 10.81 -26.02 2.09
CA THR A 90 11.14 -26.53 3.43
C THR A 90 12.64 -26.71 3.66
N ASN A 91 13.39 -27.03 2.62
CA ASN A 91 14.80 -27.46 2.72
C ASN A 91 15.83 -26.33 2.49
N ARG A 92 15.39 -25.09 2.27
CA ARG A 92 16.26 -23.96 1.98
C ARG A 92 15.58 -22.63 2.31
N LYS A 93 16.37 -21.55 2.40
CA LYS A 93 15.84 -20.18 2.36
C LYS A 93 15.39 -19.83 0.94
N ALA A 94 14.40 -18.94 0.81
CA ALA A 94 14.05 -18.37 -0.47
C ALA A 94 15.19 -17.49 -0.98
N LYS A 95 15.40 -17.45 -2.30
CA LYS A 95 16.41 -16.59 -2.97
C LYS A 95 15.86 -15.22 -3.37
N GLY A 96 14.56 -15.03 -3.22
CA GLY A 96 13.75 -13.91 -3.67
C GLY A 96 12.28 -14.33 -3.66
N PHE A 97 11.37 -13.39 -3.90
CA PHE A 97 9.94 -13.67 -3.78
C PHE A 97 9.16 -13.32 -5.06
N HIS A 98 8.18 -14.15 -5.38
CA HIS A 98 7.17 -13.83 -6.38
C HIS A 98 5.89 -13.37 -5.67
N LEU A 99 5.51 -12.13 -5.92
CA LEU A 99 4.27 -11.55 -5.42
C LEU A 99 3.08 -12.04 -6.25
N THR A 100 2.06 -12.56 -5.59
CA THR A 100 0.79 -12.93 -6.23
C THR A 100 -0.36 -12.12 -5.63
N GLY A 101 -1.12 -11.47 -6.52
CA GLY A 101 -2.34 -10.74 -6.19
C GLY A 101 -3.59 -11.54 -6.60
N GLY A 102 -4.72 -11.24 -5.96
CA GLY A 102 -6.02 -11.85 -6.32
C GLY A 102 -6.49 -13.00 -5.41
N SER A 103 -5.94 -13.12 -4.20
CA SER A 103 -6.51 -14.03 -3.20
C SER A 103 -7.68 -13.34 -2.45
N SER A 104 -8.56 -14.14 -1.85
CA SER A 104 -9.55 -13.64 -0.88
C SER A 104 -9.03 -13.82 0.56
N PRO A 105 -9.49 -13.01 1.53
CA PRO A 105 -9.13 -13.18 2.94
C PRO A 105 -9.39 -14.60 3.46
N SER A 106 -10.53 -15.20 3.09
CA SER A 106 -10.89 -16.57 3.49
C SER A 106 -9.99 -17.64 2.86
N ARG A 107 -9.49 -17.42 1.64
CA ARG A 107 -8.51 -18.29 1.00
C ARG A 107 -7.16 -18.20 1.69
N LEU A 108 -6.74 -17.00 2.11
CA LEU A 108 -5.50 -16.80 2.86
C LEU A 108 -5.51 -17.42 4.26
N GLN A 109 -6.64 -17.91 4.78
CA GLN A 109 -6.62 -18.65 6.06
C GLN A 109 -6.22 -20.11 5.87
N ARG A 110 -6.39 -20.69 4.68
CA ARG A 110 -6.06 -22.09 4.37
C ARG A 110 -4.73 -22.22 3.66
N ASP A 111 -3.94 -23.23 4.02
CA ASP A 111 -2.64 -23.50 3.41
C ASP A 111 -2.65 -23.32 1.89
N ALA A 112 -1.67 -22.57 1.40
CA ALA A 112 -1.52 -22.34 -0.02
C ALA A 112 -1.19 -23.67 -0.71
N ARG A 113 -1.86 -23.90 -1.84
CA ARG A 113 -1.58 -24.99 -2.77
C ARG A 113 -1.04 -24.39 -4.07
N PRO A 114 0.29 -24.36 -4.25
CA PRO A 114 0.91 -23.71 -5.40
C PRO A 114 0.49 -24.37 -6.72
N ASN A 115 0.17 -23.55 -7.72
CA ASN A 115 -0.15 -23.98 -9.08
C ASN A 115 1.13 -24.50 -9.80
N PRO A 116 1.02 -25.11 -11.00
CA PRO A 116 2.19 -25.65 -11.72
C PRO A 116 3.33 -24.65 -11.95
N THR A 117 3.02 -23.37 -12.21
CA THR A 117 4.03 -22.32 -12.42
C THR A 117 4.70 -21.93 -11.10
N GLU A 118 3.92 -21.68 -10.06
CA GLU A 118 4.41 -21.37 -8.71
C GLU A 118 5.27 -22.52 -8.14
N ARG A 119 4.93 -23.77 -8.48
CA ARG A 119 5.76 -24.93 -8.13
C ARG A 119 7.15 -24.87 -8.74
N LYS A 120 7.26 -24.53 -10.03
CA LYS A 120 8.57 -24.35 -10.68
C LYS A 120 9.40 -23.25 -10.02
N LEU A 121 8.75 -22.16 -9.58
CA LEU A 121 9.40 -21.10 -8.82
C LEU A 121 9.96 -21.63 -7.48
N LEU A 122 9.14 -22.34 -6.72
CA LEU A 122 9.53 -22.95 -5.44
C LEU A 122 10.67 -23.99 -5.60
N GLU A 123 10.63 -24.82 -6.64
CA GLU A 123 11.73 -25.74 -7.01
C GLU A 123 13.05 -25.00 -7.27
N GLY A 124 12.98 -23.87 -7.98
CA GLY A 124 14.12 -22.97 -8.22
C GLY A 124 14.63 -22.26 -6.96
N GLY A 125 13.87 -22.30 -5.87
CA GLY A 125 14.18 -21.64 -4.61
C GLY A 125 13.58 -20.24 -4.47
N VAL A 126 12.64 -19.85 -5.33
CA VAL A 126 11.87 -18.59 -5.22
C VAL A 126 10.68 -18.82 -4.28
N GLY A 127 10.52 -17.96 -3.28
CA GLY A 127 9.37 -17.97 -2.37
C GLY A 127 8.14 -17.31 -3.00
N LEU A 128 6.97 -17.49 -2.39
CA LEU A 128 5.73 -16.82 -2.81
C LEU A 128 5.23 -15.93 -1.68
N VAL A 129 4.73 -14.75 -2.05
CA VAL A 129 3.98 -13.86 -1.15
C VAL A 129 2.60 -13.68 -1.76
N ILE A 130 1.58 -14.13 -1.05
CA ILE A 130 0.19 -14.09 -1.50
C ILE A 130 -0.56 -13.10 -0.63
N THR A 131 -1.20 -12.11 -1.26
CA THR A 131 -2.01 -11.11 -0.54
C THR A 131 -3.37 -10.87 -1.21
N VAL A 132 -4.16 -10.02 -0.58
CA VAL A 132 -5.41 -9.48 -1.14
C VAL A 132 -5.08 -8.17 -1.84
N VAL A 133 -5.19 -8.17 -3.18
CA VAL A 133 -5.10 -6.97 -4.03
C VAL A 133 -6.47 -6.77 -4.67
N GLN A 134 -7.47 -6.46 -3.87
CA GLN A 134 -8.81 -6.14 -4.35
C GLN A 134 -9.36 -4.96 -3.55
N GLU A 135 -10.40 -4.29 -4.05
CA GLU A 135 -11.08 -3.22 -3.31
C GLU A 135 -11.79 -3.79 -2.06
N PRO A 136 -11.78 -3.13 -0.90
CA PRO A 136 -12.43 -3.58 0.34
C PRO A 136 -13.87 -4.11 0.17
N GLY A 137 -14.66 -3.48 -0.69
CA GLY A 137 -16.04 -3.90 -0.97
C GLY A 137 -16.17 -5.31 -1.55
N SER A 138 -15.14 -5.82 -2.22
CA SER A 138 -15.12 -7.12 -2.91
C SER A 138 -14.86 -8.33 -1.99
N TYR A 139 -14.43 -8.12 -0.74
CA TYR A 139 -14.13 -9.20 0.22
C TYR A 139 -14.83 -9.06 1.58
N GLY A 140 -16.00 -8.44 1.59
CA GLY A 140 -16.88 -8.40 2.77
C GLY A 140 -16.73 -7.16 3.64
N GLN A 141 -15.96 -6.16 3.21
CA GLN A 141 -15.83 -4.86 3.87
C GLN A 141 -16.67 -3.78 3.16
N ARG A 142 -17.88 -4.14 2.71
CA ARG A 142 -18.76 -3.25 1.92
C ARG A 142 -19.19 -2.01 2.68
N GLU A 143 -19.41 -2.11 4.00
CA GLU A 143 -19.67 -0.95 4.86
C GLU A 143 -18.48 0.01 4.90
N MET A 144 -17.25 -0.51 4.94
CA MET A 144 -16.04 0.32 4.88
C MET A 144 -15.87 0.97 3.50
N ALA A 145 -16.14 0.24 2.42
CA ALA A 145 -16.13 0.79 1.07
C ALA A 145 -17.14 1.95 0.93
N ASN A 146 -18.37 1.76 1.41
CA ASN A 146 -19.40 2.80 1.39
C ASN A 146 -19.02 4.00 2.28
N ALA A 147 -18.43 3.77 3.46
CA ALA A 147 -17.96 4.84 4.34
C ALA A 147 -16.80 5.65 3.73
N SER A 148 -15.89 4.95 3.04
CA SER A 148 -14.82 5.53 2.22
C SER A 148 -15.35 6.37 1.07
N GLU A 149 -16.30 5.86 0.29
CA GLU A 149 -16.94 6.60 -0.80
C GLU A 149 -17.67 7.85 -0.30
N ASN A 150 -18.44 7.76 0.80
CA ASN A 150 -19.14 8.89 1.37
C ASN A 150 -18.17 9.99 1.84
N LYS A 151 -17.10 9.62 2.54
CA LYS A 151 -16.11 10.60 3.02
C LYS A 151 -15.27 11.18 1.89
N PHE A 152 -15.00 10.41 0.83
CA PHE A 152 -14.42 10.97 -0.38
C PHE A 152 -15.38 11.98 -1.03
N ALA A 153 -16.66 11.65 -1.16
CA ALA A 153 -17.65 12.56 -1.74
C ALA A 153 -17.78 13.87 -0.94
N GLU A 154 -17.66 13.81 0.39
CA GLU A 154 -17.70 14.97 1.28
C GLU A 154 -16.44 15.84 1.24
N SER A 155 -15.25 15.22 1.13
CA SER A 155 -13.97 15.91 1.33
C SER A 155 -13.12 16.06 0.07
N LEU A 156 -13.42 15.30 -0.97
CA LEU A 156 -12.60 15.08 -2.17
C LEU A 156 -11.15 14.68 -1.85
N ASN A 157 -10.92 14.10 -0.67
CA ASN A 157 -9.59 13.70 -0.21
C ASN A 157 -9.27 12.28 -0.73
N PRO A 158 -8.27 12.11 -1.60
CA PRO A 158 -7.93 10.83 -2.22
C PRO A 158 -7.39 9.79 -1.24
N ARG A 159 -7.13 10.14 0.03
CA ARG A 159 -6.86 9.15 1.08
C ARG A 159 -8.03 8.17 1.28
N PHE A 160 -9.25 8.60 0.96
CA PHE A 160 -10.44 7.78 1.15
C PHE A 160 -10.82 6.93 -0.08
N THR A 161 -10.15 7.09 -1.23
CA THR A 161 -10.47 6.32 -2.44
C THR A 161 -9.83 4.94 -2.51
N GLY A 162 -9.01 4.54 -1.52
CA GLY A 162 -8.34 3.23 -1.52
C GLY A 162 -7.51 3.03 -2.78
N ASP A 163 -6.47 3.84 -2.95
CA ASP A 163 -5.62 3.81 -4.16
C ASP A 163 -4.84 2.47 -4.26
N PRO A 164 -5.02 1.68 -5.34
CA PRO A 164 -4.31 0.42 -5.56
C PRO A 164 -2.78 0.55 -5.65
N ASP A 165 -2.25 1.74 -5.93
CA ASP A 165 -0.81 1.98 -6.04
C ASP A 165 -0.08 1.79 -4.69
N SER A 166 -0.76 2.10 -3.59
CA SER A 166 -0.24 1.91 -2.24
C SER A 166 -0.02 0.42 -1.90
N THR A 167 -0.95 -0.46 -2.30
CA THR A 167 -0.89 -1.91 -2.03
C THR A 167 0.34 -2.55 -2.66
N LEU A 168 0.72 -2.12 -3.87
CA LEU A 168 1.91 -2.59 -4.58
C LEU A 168 3.21 -2.18 -3.88
N GLN A 169 3.23 -1.03 -3.21
CA GLN A 169 4.42 -0.53 -2.51
C GLN A 169 4.64 -1.20 -1.15
N TYR A 170 3.57 -1.53 -0.41
CA TYR A 170 3.67 -2.35 0.82
C TYR A 170 4.20 -3.76 0.53
N LEU A 171 3.85 -4.30 -0.64
CA LEU A 171 4.27 -5.64 -1.06
C LEU A 171 5.78 -5.73 -1.34
N TRP A 172 6.39 -4.66 -1.82
CA TRP A 172 7.83 -4.58 -2.06
C TRP A 172 8.64 -4.66 -0.75
N CYS A 173 8.14 -4.06 0.34
CA CYS A 173 8.82 -4.04 1.63
C CYS A 173 8.84 -5.42 2.31
N ILE A 174 7.89 -6.29 1.99
CA ILE A 174 7.86 -7.67 2.48
C ILE A 174 9.04 -8.49 1.92
N GLU A 175 9.51 -8.18 0.71
CA GLU A 175 10.65 -8.87 0.09
C GLU A 175 11.96 -8.62 0.84
N ASP A 176 12.17 -7.42 1.37
CA ASP A 176 13.39 -7.02 2.08
C ASP A 176 13.40 -7.39 3.58
N SER A 177 12.26 -7.85 4.12
CA SER A 177 12.08 -8.04 5.55
C SER A 177 12.47 -9.44 6.09
N TRP A 178 12.68 -10.47 5.25
CA TRP A 178 12.68 -11.88 5.70
C TRP A 178 13.61 -12.86 4.98
#